data_AF-A0A135LK92-F1
#
_entry.id   AF-A0A135LK92-F1
#
_cell.length_a   1.000
_cell.length_b   1.000
_cell.length_c   1.000
_cell.angle_alpha   90.00
_cell.angle_beta   90.00
_cell.angle_gamma   90.00
#
_symmetry.space_group_name_H-M   'P 1'
#
loop_
_entity.id
_entity.type
_entity.pdbx_description
1 polymer ?
#
loop_
_entity_poly.entity_id
_entity_poly.type
_entity_poly.pdbx_seq_one_letter_code
_entity_poly.pdbx_strand_id
1 'polypeptide(L)'
;MCPGNVMTLDEMKPGIRQLLVALDFLHSECHIIHTDLQLKNLLLPGPETSYLSRFEEAEVTDPSARKMLKDRTIYKTLGFLPRGGLPVLADFGEARLGHQEHDDDIMPNVYRAPEVILRSSWGYKVDIWNVAMVAWDIVSPRTLITGKNPDGVFDDRVHMAELVALLGPPPPEFRKQTHLSSVFWDELGNWKEVVPIPDITFQSLAENVEGEDKEGFLRWLRMALQWNSEDRPTALELLYDEWLMKGLEESAG
;
A
#
# COMPACT_ATOMS: atom_id res chain seq x y z
N MET A 1 2.96 -11.65 -6.70
CA MET A 1 1.58 -11.99 -7.10
C MET A 1 1.50 -12.20 -8.60
N CYS A 2 0.72 -13.17 -9.06
CA CYS A 2 0.43 -13.34 -10.49
C CYS A 2 -0.46 -12.17 -10.97
N PRO A 3 -0.26 -11.64 -12.19
CA PRO A 3 -1.13 -10.59 -12.73
C PRO A 3 -2.56 -11.14 -12.90
N GLY A 4 -3.53 -10.54 -12.22
CA GLY A 4 -4.96 -10.84 -12.37
C GLY A 4 -5.63 -11.61 -11.23
N ASN A 5 -4.88 -12.13 -10.25
CA ASN A 5 -5.47 -12.70 -9.02
C ASN A 5 -5.23 -11.73 -7.86
N VAL A 6 -6.22 -10.89 -7.58
CA VAL A 6 -6.31 -10.17 -6.30
C VAL A 6 -6.61 -11.15 -5.19
N MET A 7 -6.16 -10.85 -3.97
CA MET A 7 -6.53 -11.63 -2.79
C MET A 7 -7.90 -11.17 -2.27
N THR A 8 -8.62 -12.08 -1.63
CA THR A 8 -9.77 -11.70 -0.81
C THR A 8 -9.33 -10.93 0.44
N LEU A 9 -10.25 -10.21 1.09
CA LEU A 9 -9.98 -9.52 2.35
C LEU A 9 -9.42 -10.48 3.41
N ASP A 10 -10.00 -11.68 3.53
CA ASP A 10 -9.61 -12.66 4.54
C ASP A 10 -8.20 -13.24 4.29
N GLU A 11 -7.82 -13.42 3.03
CA GLU A 11 -6.46 -13.83 2.64
C GLU A 11 -5.41 -12.73 2.87
N MET A 12 -5.81 -11.46 2.72
CA MET A 12 -4.93 -10.30 2.94
C MET A 12 -4.61 -10.09 4.42
N LYS A 13 -5.60 -10.24 5.33
CA LYS A 13 -5.48 -9.85 6.75
C LYS A 13 -4.20 -10.37 7.43
N PRO A 14 -3.81 -11.65 7.32
CA PRO A 14 -2.58 -12.15 7.94
C PRO A 14 -1.33 -11.38 7.50
N GLY A 15 -1.24 -10.99 6.23
CA GLY A 15 -0.10 -10.25 5.70
C GLY A 15 -0.04 -8.81 6.21
N ILE A 16 -1.19 -8.13 6.28
CA ILE A 16 -1.27 -6.78 6.83
C ILE A 16 -0.97 -6.77 8.34
N ARG A 17 -1.42 -7.78 9.09
CA ARG A 17 -1.05 -7.93 10.50
C ARG A 17 0.45 -8.06 10.68
N GLN A 18 1.12 -8.90 9.89
CA GLN A 18 2.59 -9.04 9.97
C GLN A 18 3.29 -7.72 9.62
N LEU A 19 2.83 -7.03 8.58
CA LEU A 19 3.39 -5.73 8.20
C LEU A 19 3.27 -4.72 9.34
N LEU A 20 2.12 -4.64 10.00
CA LEU A 20 1.92 -3.72 11.11
C LEU A 20 2.77 -4.06 12.33
N VAL A 21 2.97 -5.35 12.65
CA VAL A 21 3.90 -5.77 13.71
C VAL A 21 5.33 -5.35 13.39
N ALA A 22 5.78 -5.56 12.15
CA ALA A 22 7.12 -5.13 11.73
C ALA A 22 7.26 -3.60 11.77
N LEU A 23 6.21 -2.89 11.34
CA LEU A 23 6.20 -1.43 11.32
C LEU A 23 6.17 -0.83 12.72
N ASP A 24 5.40 -1.42 13.63
CA ASP A 24 5.39 -1.02 15.04
C ASP A 24 6.77 -1.17 15.67
N PHE A 25 7.47 -2.28 15.41
CA PHE A 25 8.85 -2.46 15.86
C PHE A 25 9.80 -1.41 15.27
N LEU A 26 9.66 -1.06 13.99
CA LEU A 26 10.47 -0.01 13.37
C LEU A 26 10.23 1.36 14.01
N HIS A 27 8.97 1.70 14.27
CA HIS A 27 8.59 3.01 14.80
C HIS A 27 8.94 3.15 16.29
N SER A 28 8.58 2.16 17.10
CA SER A 28 8.68 2.20 18.57
C SER A 28 10.06 1.86 19.11
N GLU A 29 10.72 0.82 18.56
CA GLU A 29 11.99 0.31 19.09
C GLU A 29 13.20 0.82 18.28
N CYS A 30 13.07 0.90 16.96
CA CYS A 30 14.19 1.30 16.10
C CYS A 30 14.23 2.81 15.81
N HIS A 31 13.11 3.52 16.00
CA HIS A 31 12.92 4.92 15.60
C HIS A 31 13.26 5.18 14.13
N ILE A 32 12.81 4.28 13.26
CA ILE A 32 13.00 4.31 11.81
C ILE A 32 11.65 4.50 11.12
N ILE A 33 11.62 5.37 10.11
CA ILE A 33 10.50 5.56 9.18
C ILE A 33 10.91 4.90 7.85
N HIS A 34 10.05 4.07 7.27
CA HIS A 34 10.39 3.33 6.05
C HIS A 34 10.32 4.22 4.80
N THR A 35 9.28 5.04 4.67
CA THR A 35 9.02 6.04 3.60
C THR A 35 8.79 5.52 2.18
N ASP A 36 9.14 4.26 1.89
CA ASP A 36 8.87 3.60 0.59
C ASP A 36 8.02 2.33 0.73
N LEU A 37 6.95 2.35 1.52
CA LEU A 37 6.10 1.16 1.70
C LEU A 37 5.19 0.93 0.48
N GLN A 38 5.43 -0.17 -0.24
CA GLN A 38 4.69 -0.59 -1.43
C GLN A 38 4.84 -2.09 -1.68
N LEU A 39 3.99 -2.69 -2.53
CA LEU A 39 3.97 -4.15 -2.73
C LEU A 39 5.30 -4.77 -3.13
N LYS A 40 6.14 -4.10 -3.93
CA LYS A 40 7.44 -4.65 -4.34
C LYS A 40 8.44 -4.80 -3.18
N ASN A 41 8.22 -4.08 -2.08
CA ASN A 41 9.07 -4.10 -0.88
C ASN A 41 8.54 -5.09 0.17
N LEU A 42 7.48 -5.84 -0.16
CA LEU A 42 6.94 -6.94 0.64
C LEU A 42 7.30 -8.27 -0.01
N LEU A 43 8.35 -8.89 0.50
CA LEU A 43 8.89 -10.12 -0.06
C LEU A 43 8.14 -11.32 0.51
N LEU A 44 7.61 -12.17 -0.38
CA LEU A 44 7.07 -13.44 0.03
C LEU A 44 8.22 -14.44 0.27
N PRO A 45 8.15 -15.27 1.32
CA PRO A 45 9.14 -16.29 1.57
C PRO A 45 9.34 -17.20 0.35
N GLY A 46 10.62 -17.49 0.08
CA GLY A 46 10.99 -18.46 -0.94
C GLY A 46 10.56 -19.89 -0.55
N PRO A 47 10.63 -20.83 -1.51
CA PRO A 47 10.42 -22.24 -1.20
C PRO A 47 11.48 -22.73 -0.21
N GLU A 48 11.12 -23.75 0.58
CA GLU A 48 12.13 -24.53 1.27
C GLU A 48 13.14 -25.14 0.28
N THR A 49 14.40 -25.23 0.69
CA THR A 49 15.47 -25.84 -0.12
C THR A 49 15.13 -27.27 -0.54
N SER A 50 14.43 -28.03 0.32
CA SER A 50 13.96 -29.38 0.03
C SER A 50 13.02 -29.43 -1.19
N TYR A 51 12.17 -28.41 -1.35
CA TYR A 51 11.28 -28.28 -2.50
C TYR A 51 12.07 -27.95 -3.77
N LEU A 52 13.08 -27.07 -3.67
CA LEU A 52 13.97 -26.76 -4.79
C LEU A 52 14.71 -28.01 -5.28
N SER A 53 15.23 -28.84 -4.37
CA SER A 53 15.87 -30.11 -4.72
C SER A 53 14.91 -31.07 -5.44
N ARG A 54 13.68 -31.22 -4.93
CA ARG A 54 12.65 -32.06 -5.58
C ARG A 54 12.24 -31.52 -6.95
N PHE A 55 12.21 -30.20 -7.11
CA PHE A 55 11.91 -29.56 -8.38
C PHE A 55 13.02 -29.80 -9.40
N GLU A 56 14.29 -29.68 -8.99
CA GLU A 56 15.45 -30.01 -9.83
C GLU A 56 15.43 -31.48 -10.25
N GLU A 57 15.23 -32.41 -9.31
CA GLU A 57 15.10 -33.84 -9.60
C GLU A 57 13.95 -34.11 -10.58
N ALA A 58 12.79 -33.46 -10.40
CA ALA A 58 11.66 -33.60 -11.30
C ALA A 58 11.99 -33.13 -12.72
N GLU A 59 12.63 -31.97 -12.89
CA GLU A 59 13.04 -31.43 -14.20
C GLU A 59 14.12 -32.28 -14.88
N VAL A 60 14.96 -32.99 -14.11
CA VAL A 60 15.90 -33.99 -14.65
C VAL A 60 15.17 -35.24 -15.14
N THR A 61 14.21 -35.74 -14.36
CA THR A 61 13.48 -37.00 -14.65
C THR A 61 12.42 -36.87 -15.74
N ASP A 62 11.66 -35.78 -15.75
CA ASP A 62 10.61 -35.47 -16.71
C ASP A 62 10.76 -34.00 -17.15
N PRO A 63 11.61 -33.76 -18.16
CA PRO A 63 12.00 -32.39 -18.47
C PRO A 63 10.88 -31.57 -19.09
N SER A 64 10.82 -30.29 -18.70
CA SER A 64 9.84 -29.36 -19.23
C SER A 64 9.83 -29.30 -20.75
N ALA A 65 8.63 -29.14 -21.30
CA ALA A 65 8.44 -28.86 -22.71
C ALA A 65 9.36 -27.70 -23.14
N ARG A 66 10.21 -27.95 -24.14
CA ARG A 66 11.24 -27.01 -24.57
C ARG A 66 11.41 -27.03 -26.07
N LYS A 67 11.74 -25.88 -26.64
CA LYS A 67 12.05 -25.69 -28.05
C LYS A 67 13.55 -25.50 -28.22
N MET A 68 14.20 -26.43 -28.90
CA MET A 68 15.61 -26.33 -29.25
C MET A 68 15.75 -25.53 -30.55
N LEU A 69 16.47 -24.40 -30.51
CA LEU A 69 16.91 -23.63 -31.66
C LEU A 69 18.42 -23.81 -31.85
N LYS A 70 18.99 -23.32 -32.96
CA LYS A 70 20.43 -23.45 -33.24
C LYS A 70 21.32 -22.72 -32.22
N ASP A 71 20.82 -21.62 -31.65
CA ASP A 71 21.54 -20.69 -30.78
C ASP A 71 21.09 -20.74 -29.32
N ARG A 72 19.91 -21.31 -29.03
CA ARG A 72 19.33 -21.33 -27.68
C ARG A 72 18.27 -22.41 -27.49
N THR A 73 18.02 -22.73 -26.23
CA THR A 73 16.86 -23.54 -25.82
C THR A 73 15.85 -22.64 -25.13
N ILE A 74 14.58 -22.73 -25.54
CA ILE A 74 13.47 -22.01 -24.91
C ILE A 74 12.69 -23.01 -24.08
N TYR A 75 12.66 -22.83 -22.76
CA TYR A 75 11.92 -23.68 -21.84
C TYR A 75 10.53 -23.09 -21.58
N LYS A 76 9.51 -23.94 -21.48
CA LYS A 76 8.22 -23.53 -20.95
C LYS A 76 8.41 -23.16 -19.48
N THR A 77 7.95 -21.97 -19.08
CA THR A 77 7.92 -21.59 -17.67
C THR A 77 7.04 -22.58 -16.90
N LEU A 78 7.65 -23.27 -15.93
CA LEU A 78 6.90 -23.96 -14.88
C LEU A 78 6.49 -22.91 -13.85
N GLY A 79 5.19 -22.83 -13.58
CA GLY A 79 4.67 -21.95 -12.54
C GLY A 79 5.23 -22.36 -11.19
N PHE A 80 6.01 -21.47 -10.58
CA PHE A 80 6.46 -21.61 -9.21
C PHE A 80 5.37 -21.01 -8.31
N LEU A 81 4.65 -21.85 -7.57
CA LEU A 81 3.71 -21.41 -6.53
C LEU A 81 4.44 -21.52 -5.18
N PRO A 82 4.87 -20.41 -4.55
CA PRO A 82 5.30 -20.46 -3.16
C PRO A 82 4.15 -21.06 -2.33
N ARG A 83 4.44 -22.03 -1.47
CA ARG A 83 3.42 -22.73 -0.65
C ARG A 83 2.95 -21.88 0.53
N GLY A 84 2.71 -20.59 0.30
CA GLY A 84 2.36 -19.64 1.34
C GLY A 84 3.56 -19.18 2.17
N GLY A 85 3.25 -18.33 3.13
CA GLY A 85 4.21 -17.52 3.87
C GLY A 85 3.70 -16.09 3.94
N LEU A 86 3.91 -15.45 5.09
CA LEU A 86 3.50 -14.07 5.29
C LEU A 86 4.60 -13.12 4.76
N PRO A 87 4.24 -11.95 4.21
CA PRO A 87 5.18 -11.00 3.61
C PRO A 87 6.18 -10.42 4.62
N VAL A 88 7.46 -10.46 4.26
CA VAL A 88 8.54 -9.85 5.02
C VAL A 88 8.83 -8.47 4.44
N LEU A 89 8.81 -7.45 5.29
CA LEU A 89 9.20 -6.10 4.94
C LEU A 89 10.70 -6.03 4.60
N ALA A 90 11.05 -5.40 3.48
CA ALA A 90 12.40 -5.27 2.98
C ALA A 90 12.64 -3.89 2.35
N ASP A 91 13.88 -3.64 1.96
CA ASP A 91 14.35 -2.43 1.28
C ASP A 91 14.26 -1.12 2.10
N PHE A 92 15.26 -0.92 2.96
CA PHE A 92 15.42 0.27 3.79
C PHE A 92 16.27 1.36 3.13
N GLY A 93 16.45 1.31 1.80
CA GLY A 93 17.29 2.26 1.06
C GLY A 93 16.82 3.71 1.19
N GLU A 94 15.52 3.92 1.35
CA GLU A 94 14.90 5.23 1.54
C GLU A 94 14.54 5.53 3.00
N ALA A 95 14.89 4.67 3.95
CA ALA A 95 14.49 4.84 5.34
C ALA A 95 15.10 6.11 5.98
N ARG A 96 14.37 6.70 6.95
CA ARG A 96 14.72 7.95 7.62
C ARG A 96 14.66 7.78 9.14
N LEU A 97 15.46 8.57 9.85
CA LEU A 97 15.50 8.54 11.31
C LEU A 97 14.35 9.36 11.89
N GLY A 98 13.46 8.76 12.66
CA GLY A 98 12.23 9.43 13.08
C GLY A 98 12.38 10.44 14.23
N HIS A 99 13.59 10.67 14.75
CA HIS A 99 13.89 11.75 15.70
C HIS A 99 14.32 13.05 15.03
N GLN A 100 14.33 13.09 13.70
CA GLN A 100 14.70 14.26 12.90
C GLN A 100 13.44 14.84 12.23
N GLU A 101 13.47 16.14 11.96
CA GLU A 101 12.47 16.79 11.12
C GLU A 101 12.79 16.50 9.65
N HIS A 102 11.76 16.15 8.87
CA HIS A 102 11.89 15.85 7.45
C HIS A 102 10.83 16.57 6.64
N ASP A 103 11.22 17.09 5.47
CA ASP A 103 10.37 17.77 4.48
C ASP A 103 10.75 17.41 3.03
N ASP A 104 11.63 16.42 2.86
CA ASP A 104 12.13 15.97 1.56
C ASP A 104 11.12 15.13 0.77
N ASP A 105 11.41 14.91 -0.51
CA ASP A 105 10.58 14.10 -1.40
C ASP A 105 10.79 12.62 -1.12
N ILE A 106 9.74 11.97 -0.64
CA ILE A 106 9.68 10.54 -0.36
C ILE A 106 8.44 9.94 -1.01
N MET A 107 8.33 8.62 -0.90
CA MET A 107 7.21 7.81 -1.35
C MET A 107 7.06 7.74 -2.88
N PRO A 108 6.60 6.60 -3.41
CA PRO A 108 6.21 6.52 -4.82
C PRO A 108 5.04 7.45 -5.12
N ASN A 109 5.02 7.98 -6.33
CA ASN A 109 4.00 8.93 -6.80
C ASN A 109 2.55 8.58 -6.41
N VAL A 110 2.08 7.35 -6.69
CA VAL A 110 0.68 6.95 -6.41
C VAL A 110 0.42 6.60 -4.94
N TYR A 111 1.47 6.48 -4.13
CA TYR A 111 1.43 6.13 -2.71
C TYR A 111 1.59 7.37 -1.81
N ARG A 112 2.00 8.51 -2.38
CA ARG A 112 2.39 9.71 -1.66
C ARG A 112 1.26 10.26 -0.77
N ALA A 113 1.58 10.55 0.49
CA ALA A 113 0.66 11.14 1.46
C ALA A 113 0.44 12.64 1.16
N PRO A 114 -0.71 13.23 1.58
CA PRO A 114 -1.05 14.60 1.23
C PRO A 114 -0.07 15.64 1.79
N GLU A 115 0.50 15.42 2.98
CA GLU A 115 1.54 16.28 3.56
C GLU A 115 2.82 16.30 2.71
N VAL A 116 3.20 15.18 2.09
CA VAL A 116 4.38 15.09 1.22
C VAL A 116 4.10 15.80 -0.13
N ILE A 117 2.89 15.63 -0.69
CA ILE A 117 2.48 16.37 -1.91
C ILE A 117 2.55 17.88 -1.67
N LEU A 118 2.14 18.33 -0.49
CA LEU A 118 2.11 19.75 -0.13
C LEU A 118 3.45 20.31 0.38
N ARG A 119 4.52 19.49 0.38
CA ARG A 119 5.86 19.84 0.85
C ARG A 119 5.87 20.32 2.30
N SER A 120 5.05 19.69 3.14
CA SER A 120 5.02 19.90 4.58
C SER A 120 5.93 18.93 5.32
N SER A 121 6.25 19.27 6.57
CA SER A 121 6.92 18.34 7.46
C SER A 121 6.11 17.07 7.65
N TRP A 122 6.81 15.93 7.72
CA TRP A 122 6.21 14.61 7.87
C TRP A 122 6.99 13.75 8.86
N GLY A 123 6.40 12.62 9.27
CA GLY A 123 6.99 11.69 10.25
C GLY A 123 6.47 10.27 10.07
N TYR A 124 6.52 9.46 11.14
CA TYR A 124 6.14 8.03 11.12
C TYR A 124 4.79 7.71 10.44
N LYS A 125 3.84 8.65 10.49
CA LYS A 125 2.48 8.48 9.98
C LYS A 125 2.37 8.41 8.44
N VAL A 126 3.44 8.71 7.70
CA VAL A 126 3.49 8.45 6.25
C VAL A 126 3.49 6.95 5.94
N ASP A 127 4.11 6.14 6.80
CA ASP A 127 4.08 4.69 6.65
C ASP A 127 2.69 4.12 6.92
N ILE A 128 1.96 4.68 7.89
CA ILE A 128 0.57 4.30 8.20
C ILE A 128 -0.35 4.55 6.99
N TRP A 129 -0.17 5.68 6.31
CA TRP A 129 -0.82 5.96 5.05
C TRP A 129 -0.50 4.89 4.00
N ASN A 130 0.78 4.55 3.83
CA ASN A 130 1.18 3.52 2.88
C ASN A 130 0.65 2.13 3.19
N VAL A 131 0.49 1.75 4.46
CA VAL A 131 -0.13 0.46 4.82
C VAL A 131 -1.55 0.36 4.25
N ALA A 132 -2.33 1.44 4.30
CA ALA A 132 -3.67 1.45 3.69
C ALA A 132 -3.63 1.35 2.16
N MET A 133 -2.67 2.04 1.51
CA MET A 133 -2.46 1.95 0.06
C MET A 133 -2.05 0.53 -0.37
N VAL A 134 -1.14 -0.10 0.38
CA VAL A 134 -0.73 -1.50 0.19
C VAL A 134 -1.91 -2.45 0.38
N ALA A 135 -2.69 -2.29 1.45
CA ALA A 135 -3.85 -3.13 1.72
C ALA A 135 -4.86 -3.07 0.56
N TRP A 136 -5.11 -1.87 0.03
CA TRP A 136 -5.94 -1.70 -1.15
C TRP A 136 -5.40 -2.45 -2.37
N ASP A 137 -4.11 -2.28 -2.69
CA ASP A 137 -3.50 -2.87 -3.90
C ASP A 137 -3.39 -4.41 -3.82
N ILE A 138 -3.47 -5.01 -2.64
CA ILE A 138 -3.55 -6.48 -2.48
C ILE A 138 -4.90 -7.03 -2.97
N VAL A 139 -5.98 -6.29 -2.70
CA VAL A 139 -7.37 -6.76 -2.87
C VAL A 139 -8.09 -6.14 -4.06
N SER A 140 -7.45 -5.19 -4.74
CA SER A 140 -7.99 -4.50 -5.90
C SER A 140 -7.01 -4.55 -7.08
N PRO A 141 -7.50 -4.80 -8.32
CA PRO A 141 -6.65 -4.78 -9.51
C PRO A 141 -6.32 -3.36 -9.97
N ARG A 142 -6.96 -2.34 -9.37
CA ARG A 142 -6.75 -0.92 -9.66
C ARG A 142 -6.22 -0.25 -8.42
N THR A 143 -5.22 0.60 -8.58
CA THR A 143 -4.71 1.44 -7.49
C THR A 143 -5.80 2.40 -7.00
N LEU A 144 -5.77 2.74 -5.71
CA LEU A 144 -6.76 3.64 -5.12
C LEU A 144 -6.69 5.04 -5.73
N ILE A 145 -5.46 5.48 -6.01
CA ILE A 145 -5.11 6.74 -6.66
C ILE A 145 -4.36 6.42 -7.95
N THR A 146 -4.67 7.16 -9.02
CA THR A 146 -3.94 7.03 -10.28
C THR A 146 -2.98 8.19 -10.48
N GLY A 147 -3.39 9.40 -10.10
CA GLY A 147 -2.66 10.64 -10.24
C GLY A 147 -2.30 10.99 -11.68
N LYS A 148 -2.97 10.42 -12.69
CA LYS A 148 -2.60 10.62 -14.10
C LYS A 148 -3.52 11.60 -14.79
N ASN A 149 -2.92 12.57 -15.47
CA ASN A 149 -3.65 13.51 -16.33
C ASN A 149 -4.12 12.81 -17.64
N PRO A 150 -4.90 13.49 -18.50
CA PRO A 150 -5.38 12.91 -19.76
C PRO A 150 -4.29 12.42 -20.72
N ASP A 151 -3.05 12.94 -20.59
CA ASP A 151 -1.89 12.50 -21.38
C ASP A 151 -1.19 11.27 -20.77
N GLY A 152 -1.68 10.75 -19.64
CA GLY A 152 -1.12 9.60 -18.93
C GLY A 152 0.11 9.92 -18.07
N VAL A 153 0.44 11.21 -17.92
CA VAL A 153 1.56 11.68 -17.10
C VAL A 153 1.07 11.90 -15.67
N PHE A 154 1.91 11.54 -14.70
CA PHE A 154 1.59 11.77 -13.29
C PHE A 154 1.60 13.28 -12.97
N ASP A 155 0.56 13.75 -12.27
CA ASP A 155 0.32 15.14 -11.92
C ASP A 155 -0.23 15.23 -10.50
N ASP A 156 0.52 15.90 -9.60
CA ASP A 156 0.13 16.08 -8.20
C ASP A 156 -1.23 16.77 -8.04
N ARG A 157 -1.67 17.56 -9.03
CA ARG A 157 -3.01 18.18 -9.03
C ARG A 157 -4.12 17.18 -9.21
N VAL A 158 -3.92 16.18 -10.08
CA VAL A 158 -4.87 15.09 -10.26
C VAL A 158 -4.88 14.20 -9.04
N HIS A 159 -3.71 13.87 -8.50
CA HIS A 159 -3.60 13.10 -7.25
C HIS A 159 -4.39 13.79 -6.13
N MET A 160 -4.13 15.08 -5.88
CA MET A 160 -4.83 15.83 -4.83
C MET A 160 -6.35 15.90 -5.05
N ALA A 161 -6.81 16.04 -6.30
CA ALA A 161 -8.23 16.02 -6.62
C ALA A 161 -8.90 14.66 -6.34
N GLU A 162 -8.21 13.54 -6.63
CA GLU A 162 -8.67 12.20 -6.28
C GLU A 162 -8.75 12.03 -4.75
N LEU A 163 -7.81 12.57 -3.98
CA LEU A 163 -7.88 12.57 -2.51
C LEU A 163 -9.09 13.36 -2.00
N VAL A 164 -9.35 14.54 -2.57
CA VAL A 164 -10.54 15.33 -2.22
C VAL A 164 -11.83 14.59 -2.56
N ALA A 165 -11.88 13.85 -3.67
CA ALA A 165 -13.04 13.01 -4.00
C ALA A 165 -13.28 11.90 -2.96
N LEU A 166 -12.22 11.23 -2.53
CA LEU A 166 -12.30 10.07 -1.65
C LEU A 166 -12.48 10.41 -0.17
N LEU A 167 -11.82 11.48 0.30
CA LEU A 167 -11.76 11.90 1.71
C LEU A 167 -12.66 13.09 2.02
N GLY A 168 -13.20 13.76 1.00
CA GLY A 168 -13.85 15.05 1.14
C GLY A 168 -12.82 16.20 1.30
N PRO A 169 -13.30 17.44 1.48
CA PRO A 169 -12.44 18.59 1.62
C PRO A 169 -11.55 18.48 2.89
N PRO A 170 -10.28 18.89 2.83
CA PRO A 170 -9.42 18.85 3.99
C PRO A 170 -9.89 19.84 5.07
N PRO A 171 -9.62 19.53 6.36
CA PRO A 171 -9.95 20.43 7.45
C PRO A 171 -9.15 21.75 7.37
N PRO A 172 -9.68 22.86 7.92
CA PRO A 172 -9.00 24.15 7.91
C PRO A 172 -7.58 24.13 8.50
N GLU A 173 -7.36 23.32 9.54
CA GLU A 173 -6.10 23.20 10.27
C GLU A 173 -5.01 22.65 9.35
N PHE A 174 -5.32 21.58 8.60
CA PHE A 174 -4.43 20.98 7.60
C PHE A 174 -3.98 22.01 6.55
N ARG A 175 -4.94 22.78 6.02
CA ARG A 175 -4.65 23.78 4.97
C ARG A 175 -3.77 24.93 5.45
N LYS A 176 -3.85 25.30 6.73
CA LYS A 176 -3.04 26.39 7.30
C LYS A 176 -1.59 25.98 7.55
N GLN A 177 -1.35 24.70 7.81
CA GLN A 177 -0.02 24.17 8.14
C GLN A 177 0.84 23.89 6.91
N THR A 178 0.28 23.98 5.71
CA THR A 178 0.89 23.39 4.50
C THR A 178 1.38 24.45 3.51
N HIS A 179 2.63 24.32 3.07
CA HIS A 179 3.32 25.34 2.28
C HIS A 179 2.67 25.61 0.92
N LEU A 180 2.14 24.56 0.27
CA LEU A 180 1.55 24.65 -1.07
C LEU A 180 0.03 24.67 -1.08
N SER A 181 -0.64 24.86 0.06
CA SER A 181 -2.12 24.86 0.12
C SER A 181 -2.76 25.91 -0.79
N SER A 182 -2.12 27.06 -0.96
CA SER A 182 -2.61 28.14 -1.83
C SER A 182 -2.65 27.77 -3.31
N VAL A 183 -1.97 26.70 -3.74
CA VAL A 183 -2.06 26.18 -5.12
C VAL A 183 -3.42 25.54 -5.38
N PHE A 184 -3.98 24.86 -4.37
CA PHE A 184 -5.15 24.00 -4.52
C PHE A 184 -6.44 24.63 -4.00
N TRP A 185 -6.35 25.44 -2.93
CA TRP A 185 -7.51 26.03 -2.27
C TRP A 185 -7.45 27.56 -2.23
N ASP A 186 -8.62 28.21 -2.26
CA ASP A 186 -8.80 29.63 -2.04
C ASP A 186 -8.73 30.00 -0.54
N GLU A 187 -8.83 31.30 -0.22
CA GLU A 187 -8.77 31.79 1.16
C GLU A 187 -9.96 31.32 2.01
N LEU A 188 -11.10 30.99 1.39
CA LEU A 188 -12.26 30.40 2.03
C LEU A 188 -12.14 28.88 2.17
N GLY A 189 -11.12 28.30 1.52
CA GLY A 189 -10.82 26.88 1.53
C GLY A 189 -11.52 26.07 0.43
N ASN A 190 -12.16 26.71 -0.54
CA ASN A 190 -12.76 26.00 -1.66
C ASN A 190 -11.69 25.56 -2.64
N TRP A 191 -11.92 24.43 -3.30
CA TRP A 191 -11.07 23.95 -4.38
C TRP A 191 -11.02 24.97 -5.53
N LYS A 192 -9.82 25.32 -6.00
CA LYS A 192 -9.59 26.32 -7.07
C LYS A 192 -9.90 25.83 -8.48
N GLU A 193 -10.51 24.67 -8.63
CA GLU A 193 -10.80 24.03 -9.93
C GLU A 193 -9.54 23.88 -10.81
N VAL A 194 -8.36 23.70 -10.20
CA VAL A 194 -7.10 23.51 -10.93
C VAL A 194 -7.13 22.29 -11.86
N VAL A 195 -7.87 21.26 -11.43
CA VAL A 195 -8.33 20.13 -12.24
C VAL A 195 -9.73 19.71 -11.74
N PRO A 196 -10.54 19.02 -12.57
CA PRO A 196 -11.82 18.48 -12.12
C PRO A 196 -11.65 17.45 -11.01
N ILE A 197 -12.50 17.52 -9.98
CA ILE A 197 -12.59 16.47 -8.97
C ILE A 197 -13.39 15.31 -9.58
N PRO A 198 -12.84 14.09 -9.63
CA PRO A 198 -13.56 12.95 -10.19
C PRO A 198 -14.73 12.50 -9.30
N ASP A 199 -15.78 11.95 -9.91
CA ASP A 199 -16.90 11.35 -9.19
C ASP A 199 -16.57 9.90 -8.80
N ILE A 200 -15.74 9.75 -7.76
CA ILE A 200 -15.32 8.47 -7.22
C ILE A 200 -15.53 8.42 -5.72
N THR A 201 -15.87 7.23 -5.21
CA THR A 201 -15.97 6.93 -3.79
C THR A 201 -15.29 5.59 -3.50
N PHE A 202 -14.85 5.39 -2.26
CA PHE A 202 -14.33 4.08 -1.84
C PHE A 202 -15.31 2.93 -2.16
N GLN A 203 -16.62 3.14 -1.94
CA GLN A 203 -17.65 2.16 -2.24
C GLN A 203 -17.70 1.81 -3.74
N SER A 204 -17.69 2.82 -4.61
CA SER A 204 -17.69 2.60 -6.06
C SER A 204 -16.42 1.89 -6.54
N LEU A 205 -15.26 2.21 -5.96
CA LEU A 205 -13.99 1.58 -6.33
C LEU A 205 -13.86 0.16 -5.79
N ALA A 206 -14.47 -0.13 -4.64
CA ALA A 206 -14.41 -1.42 -3.97
C ALA A 206 -15.45 -2.42 -4.49
N GLU A 207 -16.17 -2.12 -5.58
CA GLU A 207 -17.21 -2.99 -6.14
C GLU A 207 -16.73 -4.44 -6.31
N ASN A 208 -15.54 -4.62 -6.89
CA ASN A 208 -14.92 -5.92 -7.17
C ASN A 208 -14.05 -6.49 -6.04
N VAL A 209 -13.98 -5.83 -4.88
CA VAL A 209 -13.26 -6.36 -3.72
C VAL A 209 -14.06 -7.53 -3.14
N GLU A 210 -13.41 -8.68 -2.98
CA GLU A 210 -14.02 -9.92 -2.46
C GLU A 210 -13.65 -10.15 -1.00
N GLY A 211 -14.58 -10.67 -0.19
CA GLY A 211 -14.37 -11.01 1.22
C GLY A 211 -15.49 -10.55 2.13
N GLU A 212 -15.48 -11.01 3.38
CA GLU A 212 -16.47 -10.60 4.38
C GLU A 212 -16.23 -9.18 4.91
N ASP A 213 -17.32 -8.51 5.29
CA ASP A 213 -17.30 -7.18 5.94
C ASP A 213 -16.45 -6.12 5.19
N LYS A 214 -16.81 -5.89 3.93
CA LYS A 214 -16.23 -4.82 3.08
C LYS A 214 -16.35 -3.44 3.73
N GLU A 215 -17.47 -3.16 4.41
CA GLU A 215 -17.63 -1.88 5.12
C GLU A 215 -16.64 -1.74 6.28
N GLY A 216 -16.34 -2.82 7.01
CA GLY A 216 -15.26 -2.85 8.00
C GLY A 216 -13.90 -2.53 7.40
N PHE A 217 -13.58 -3.12 6.24
CA PHE A 217 -12.35 -2.78 5.51
C PHE A 217 -12.29 -1.30 5.13
N LEU A 218 -13.38 -0.75 4.59
CA LEU A 218 -13.43 0.67 4.20
C LEU A 218 -13.32 1.60 5.41
N ARG A 219 -13.91 1.24 6.56
CA ARG A 219 -13.73 1.98 7.82
C ARG A 219 -12.26 1.94 8.28
N TRP A 220 -11.65 0.77 8.25
CA TRP A 220 -10.24 0.57 8.62
C TRP A 220 -9.29 1.38 7.73
N LEU A 221 -9.50 1.38 6.40
CA LEU A 221 -8.74 2.22 5.47
C LEU A 221 -8.88 3.71 5.81
N ARG A 222 -10.09 4.16 6.13
CA ARG A 222 -10.33 5.56 6.47
C ARG A 222 -9.62 5.99 7.74
N MET A 223 -9.42 5.11 8.72
CA MET A 223 -8.64 5.45 9.92
C MET A 223 -7.20 5.82 9.57
N ALA A 224 -6.58 5.11 8.63
CA ALA A 224 -5.22 5.37 8.16
C ALA A 224 -5.13 6.50 7.12
N LEU A 225 -6.15 6.67 6.28
CA LEU A 225 -6.20 7.69 5.22
C LEU A 225 -6.85 8.98 5.71
N GLN A 226 -6.21 9.64 6.68
CA GLN A 226 -6.61 10.95 7.21
C GLN A 226 -5.76 12.07 6.63
N TRP A 227 -6.38 13.26 6.45
CA TRP A 227 -5.69 14.46 6.01
C TRP A 227 -4.57 14.87 6.97
N ASN A 228 -4.87 15.04 8.26
CA ASN A 228 -3.84 15.29 9.26
C ASN A 228 -3.13 13.98 9.63
N SER A 229 -1.80 14.02 9.68
CA SER A 229 -0.99 12.88 10.12
C SER A 229 -1.32 12.44 11.54
N GLU A 230 -1.59 13.40 12.43
CA GLU A 230 -1.85 13.17 13.85
C GLU A 230 -3.16 12.42 14.13
N ASP A 231 -4.13 12.53 13.20
CA ASP A 231 -5.42 11.83 13.31
C ASP A 231 -5.31 10.36 12.89
N ARG A 232 -4.20 9.96 12.26
CA ARG A 232 -3.95 8.55 11.90
C ARG A 232 -3.55 7.77 13.15
N PRO A 233 -3.95 6.50 13.31
CA PRO A 233 -3.49 5.67 14.42
C PRO A 233 -2.00 5.31 14.31
N THR A 234 -1.41 4.80 15.37
CA THR A 234 -0.11 4.09 15.32
C THR A 234 -0.26 2.73 14.63
N ALA A 235 0.86 2.10 14.29
CA ALA A 235 0.84 0.76 13.70
C ALA A 235 0.18 -0.27 14.65
N LEU A 236 0.46 -0.17 15.96
CA LEU A 236 -0.15 -1.03 16.97
C LEU A 236 -1.65 -0.80 17.13
N GLU A 237 -2.11 0.45 17.18
CA GLU A 237 -3.53 0.77 17.27
C GLU A 237 -4.29 0.30 16.02
N LEU A 238 -3.71 0.48 14.83
CA LEU A 238 -4.30 0.02 13.57
C LEU A 238 -4.32 -1.51 13.47
N LEU A 239 -3.35 -2.19 14.09
CA LEU A 239 -3.28 -3.65 14.19
C LEU A 239 -4.43 -4.22 15.02
N TYR A 240 -4.72 -3.58 16.16
CA TYR A 240 -5.74 -4.03 17.12
C TYR A 240 -7.16 -3.61 16.78
N ASP A 241 -7.39 -2.97 15.62
CA ASP A 241 -8.74 -2.71 15.15
C ASP A 241 -9.57 -4.01 15.05
N GLU A 242 -10.83 -3.95 15.50
CA GLU A 242 -11.71 -5.11 15.60
C GLU A 242 -11.87 -5.83 14.26
N TRP A 243 -11.97 -5.10 13.14
CA TRP A 243 -12.13 -5.70 11.83
C TRP A 243 -10.88 -6.48 11.42
N LEU A 244 -9.69 -5.91 11.68
CA LEU A 244 -8.44 -6.55 11.32
C LEU A 244 -8.14 -7.74 12.23
N MET A 245 -8.55 -7.73 13.50
CA MET A 245 -8.33 -8.86 14.43
C MET A 245 -9.32 -10.01 14.27
N LYS A 246 -10.49 -9.78 13.65
CA LYS A 246 -11.50 -10.81 13.39
C LYS A 246 -10.89 -12.07 12.74
N GLY A 247 -11.28 -13.24 13.26
CA GLY A 247 -10.84 -14.56 12.77
C GLY A 247 -9.57 -15.12 13.43
N LEU A 248 -8.93 -14.38 14.35
CA LEU A 248 -7.86 -14.92 15.20
C LEU A 248 -8.37 -15.58 16.49
N GLU A 249 -9.58 -15.22 16.93
CA GLU A 249 -10.15 -15.65 18.22
C GLU A 249 -10.68 -17.10 18.21
N GLU A 250 -10.95 -17.68 17.04
CA GLU A 250 -11.57 -19.02 16.93
C GLU A 250 -10.56 -20.19 16.98
N SER A 251 -9.26 -19.91 16.97
CA SER A 251 -8.20 -20.94 16.98
C SER A 251 -7.60 -21.25 18.36
N ALA A 252 -8.17 -20.70 19.44
CA ALA A 252 -7.69 -20.90 20.82
C ALA A 252 -8.60 -21.83 21.68
N GLY A 253 -9.55 -22.54 21.05
CA GLY A 253 -10.48 -23.48 21.71
C GLY A 253 -10.10 -24.94 21.57
#